data_AF-A0A1G6JQ76-F1
#
_entry.id   AF-A0A1G6JQ76-F1
#
_cell.length_a   1.000
_cell.length_b   1.000
_cell.length_c   1.000
_cell.angle_alpha   90.00
_cell.angle_beta   90.00
_cell.angle_gamma   90.00
#
_symmetry.space_group_name_H-M   'P 1'
#
loop_
_entity.id
_entity.type
_entity.pdbx_description
1 polymer ?
#
loop_
_entity_poly.entity_id
_entity_poly.type
_entity_poly.pdbx_seq_one_letter_code
_entity_poly.pdbx_strand_id
1 'polypeptide(L)'
;MNIPLPRKVILPLATLVGAGALAVATGVLSSDASAASDGVRLTADQSGGAALVVTALEPGDSATRTVTIENTTGAPGRLTFTEQGGPATFADGELQVHIERDGQELYDGVFGAMGDYTQDMGFLEAGQSATFAFTVSLPDDAPFVPAGTQTAEASYAWLTESQ
;
A
#
# COMPACT_ATOMS: atom_id res chain seq x y z
N MET A 1 44.37 -15.42 18.41
CA MET A 1 43.04 -15.70 17.85
C MET A 1 42.15 -14.51 18.14
N ASN A 2 42.03 -13.57 17.21
CA ASN A 2 41.00 -12.53 17.19
C ASN A 2 40.65 -12.29 15.71
N ILE A 3 39.41 -12.61 15.35
CA ILE A 3 38.88 -12.65 13.99
C ILE A 3 38.50 -11.23 13.56
N PRO A 4 38.87 -10.75 12.36
CA PRO A 4 38.42 -9.45 11.86
C PRO A 4 36.97 -9.54 11.38
N LEU A 5 36.09 -8.69 11.90
CA LEU A 5 34.74 -8.51 11.35
C LEU A 5 34.83 -7.60 10.11
N PRO A 6 34.36 -8.04 8.93
CA PRO A 6 34.36 -7.21 7.73
C PRO A 6 33.23 -6.17 7.79
N ARG A 7 33.63 -4.94 7.50
CA ARG A 7 32.80 -3.76 7.26
C ARG A 7 31.82 -4.04 6.11
N LYS A 8 30.52 -4.09 6.36
CA LYS A 8 29.48 -4.03 5.31
C LYS A 8 28.81 -2.67 5.37
N VAL A 9 29.31 -1.76 4.52
CA VAL A 9 28.59 -0.56 4.10
C VAL A 9 27.65 -1.02 2.99
N ILE A 10 26.35 -0.98 3.22
CA ILE A 10 25.36 -1.06 2.14
C ILE A 10 24.72 0.32 2.04
N LEU A 11 25.00 0.94 0.90
CA LEU A 11 24.65 2.29 0.48
C LEU A 11 23.13 2.38 0.27
N PRO A 12 22.48 3.52 0.54
CA PRO A 12 21.06 3.69 0.27
C PRO A 12 20.86 3.75 -1.25
N LEU A 13 20.02 2.88 -1.80
CA LEU A 13 19.62 2.94 -3.20
C LEU A 13 18.17 3.40 -3.30
N ALA A 14 17.93 4.67 -2.94
CA ALA A 14 16.68 5.35 -3.23
C ALA A 14 16.75 5.92 -4.66
N THR A 15 16.49 5.06 -5.65
CA THR A 15 16.18 5.51 -7.02
C THR A 15 14.72 5.93 -7.09
N LEU A 16 14.47 7.22 -6.86
CA LEU A 16 13.16 7.83 -7.11
C LEU A 16 12.97 8.00 -8.62
N VAL A 17 12.27 7.06 -9.26
CA VAL A 17 11.75 7.23 -10.62
C VAL A 17 10.37 7.87 -10.49
N GLY A 18 10.28 9.17 -10.73
CA GLY A 18 9.01 9.86 -10.93
C GLY A 18 8.45 9.50 -12.30
N ALA A 19 7.35 8.75 -12.35
CA ALA A 19 6.51 8.67 -13.53
C ALA A 19 5.73 9.99 -13.62
N GLY A 20 5.83 10.69 -14.75
CA GLY A 20 5.15 11.96 -14.95
C GLY A 20 3.65 11.78 -15.11
N ALA A 21 2.86 12.43 -14.25
CA ALA A 21 1.42 12.57 -14.43
C ALA A 21 1.14 13.71 -15.43
N LEU A 22 0.56 13.37 -16.59
CA LEU A 22 -0.17 14.32 -17.42
C LEU A 22 -1.61 14.37 -16.90
N ALA A 23 -1.92 15.33 -16.03
CA ALA A 23 -3.28 15.55 -15.56
C ALA A 23 -4.17 16.08 -16.69
N VAL A 24 -5.08 15.23 -17.19
CA VAL A 24 -6.21 15.65 -18.03
C VAL A 24 -7.40 15.95 -17.12
N ALA A 25 -7.93 17.17 -17.23
CA ALA A 25 -8.97 17.75 -16.38
C ALA A 25 -10.37 17.11 -16.58
N THR A 26 -10.51 15.84 -16.25
CA THR A 26 -11.79 15.17 -16.01
C THR A 26 -11.84 14.85 -14.51
N GLY A 27 -12.92 15.16 -13.82
CA GLY A 27 -13.05 15.07 -12.35
C GLY A 27 -12.94 13.65 -11.78
N VAL A 28 -11.74 13.07 -11.86
CA VAL A 28 -11.32 11.79 -11.31
C VAL A 28 -10.14 12.07 -10.37
N LEU A 29 -10.13 11.39 -9.22
CA LEU A 29 -8.98 11.40 -8.32
C LEU A 29 -7.79 10.80 -9.07
N SER A 30 -6.72 11.56 -9.23
CA SER A 30 -5.45 11.03 -9.74
C SER A 30 -4.73 10.32 -8.61
N SER A 31 -4.03 9.23 -8.94
CA SER A 31 -3.23 8.51 -7.96
C SER A 31 -1.96 7.93 -8.53
N ASP A 32 -0.89 8.04 -7.75
CA ASP A 32 0.46 7.58 -8.10
C ASP A 32 0.97 6.63 -7.02
N ALA A 33 1.41 5.44 -7.42
CA ALA A 33 1.92 4.43 -6.51
C ALA A 33 3.45 4.27 -6.63
N SER A 34 4.10 3.95 -5.52
CA SER A 34 5.53 3.62 -5.49
C SER A 34 5.86 2.37 -6.33
N ALA A 35 7.05 2.32 -6.92
CA ALA A 35 7.54 1.16 -7.66
C ALA A 35 7.57 -0.12 -6.81
N ALA A 36 7.47 -1.29 -7.46
CA ALA A 36 7.58 -2.58 -6.78
C ALA A 36 8.98 -2.79 -6.18
N SER A 37 9.07 -3.46 -5.03
CA SER A 37 10.31 -4.05 -4.50
C SER A 37 9.97 -5.38 -3.82
N ASP A 38 10.91 -6.32 -3.85
CA ASP A 38 10.88 -7.55 -3.04
C ASP A 38 9.52 -8.26 -2.98
N GLY A 39 8.90 -8.50 -4.14
CA GLY A 39 7.64 -9.26 -4.21
C GLY A 39 6.36 -8.49 -3.84
N VAL A 40 6.47 -7.27 -3.28
CA VAL A 40 5.32 -6.42 -2.93
C VAL A 40 5.18 -5.25 -3.92
N ARG A 41 4.00 -5.15 -4.54
CA ARG A 41 3.67 -4.17 -5.57
C ARG A 41 2.34 -3.49 -5.26
N LEU A 42 2.34 -2.16 -5.22
CA LEU A 42 1.14 -1.35 -5.19
C LEU A 42 0.95 -0.66 -6.55
N THR A 43 -0.25 -0.72 -7.11
CA THR A 43 -0.56 -0.13 -8.42
C THR A 43 -1.80 0.74 -8.29
N ALA A 44 -1.67 2.04 -8.55
CA ALA A 44 -2.83 2.93 -8.63
C ALA A 44 -3.60 2.71 -9.94
N ASP A 45 -4.92 2.70 -9.83
CA ASP A 45 -5.88 2.72 -10.92
C ASP A 45 -6.33 4.17 -11.18
N GLN A 46 -6.24 4.59 -12.43
CA GLN A 46 -6.66 5.93 -12.88
C GLN A 46 -8.18 6.14 -12.79
N SER A 47 -8.95 5.09 -12.55
CA SER A 47 -10.40 5.13 -12.37
C SER A 47 -10.87 5.25 -10.90
N GLY A 48 -9.95 5.25 -9.93
CA GLY A 48 -10.26 5.51 -8.52
C GLY A 48 -10.07 4.30 -7.59
N GLY A 49 -8.85 3.76 -7.55
CA GLY A 49 -8.47 2.72 -6.59
C GLY A 49 -7.00 2.34 -6.68
N ALA A 50 -6.57 1.35 -5.90
CA ALA A 50 -5.24 0.76 -6.01
C ALA A 50 -5.27 -0.75 -5.75
N ALA A 51 -4.43 -1.51 -6.45
CA ALA A 51 -4.23 -2.93 -6.22
C ALA A 51 -2.88 -3.18 -5.53
N LEU A 52 -2.92 -3.84 -4.37
CA LEU A 52 -1.75 -4.31 -3.63
C LEU A 52 -1.59 -5.81 -3.86
N VAL A 53 -0.42 -6.20 -4.38
CA VAL A 53 -0.08 -7.58 -4.72
C VAL A 53 1.19 -7.98 -3.98
N VAL A 54 1.16 -9.15 -3.34
CA VAL A 54 2.27 -9.73 -2.58
C VAL A 54 2.56 -11.11 -3.15
N THR A 55 3.77 -11.30 -3.66
CA THR A 55 4.23 -12.56 -4.30
C THR A 55 5.43 -13.18 -3.59
N ALA A 56 6.06 -12.43 -2.68
CA ALA A 56 7.13 -12.91 -1.82
C ALA A 56 7.21 -12.02 -0.57
N LEU A 57 7.36 -12.64 0.60
CA LEU A 57 7.70 -12.02 1.88
C LEU A 57 8.16 -13.14 2.81
N GLU A 58 9.30 -12.97 3.51
CA GLU A 58 9.79 -13.98 4.46
C GLU A 58 9.23 -13.73 5.88
N PRO A 59 9.16 -14.75 6.76
CA PRO A 59 8.75 -14.54 8.14
C PRO A 59 9.65 -13.51 8.85
N GLY A 60 9.03 -12.53 9.52
CA GLY A 60 9.71 -11.41 10.17
C GLY A 60 9.95 -10.19 9.26
N ASP A 61 9.71 -10.32 7.95
CA ASP A 61 9.88 -9.21 7.01
C ASP A 61 8.66 -8.30 6.94
N SER A 62 8.93 -7.06 6.52
CA SER A 62 7.90 -6.10 6.15
C SER A 62 8.31 -5.29 4.92
N ALA A 63 7.32 -4.84 4.16
CA ALA A 63 7.52 -4.00 3.00
C ALA A 63 6.47 -2.89 2.94
N THR A 64 6.93 -1.65 2.82
CA THR A 64 6.06 -0.48 2.73
C THR A 64 5.96 0.02 1.29
N ARG A 65 4.75 0.27 0.82
CA ARG A 65 4.44 0.95 -0.45
C ARG A 65 3.58 2.16 -0.18
N THR A 66 3.64 3.15 -1.05
CA THR A 66 2.85 4.36 -0.90
C THR A 66 1.98 4.63 -2.11
N VAL A 67 0.82 5.23 -1.87
CA VAL A 67 -0.02 5.82 -2.90
C VAL A 67 -0.31 7.27 -2.53
N THR A 68 -0.11 8.18 -3.47
CA THR A 68 -0.52 9.58 -3.34
C THR A 68 -1.84 9.76 -4.06
N ILE A 69 -2.85 10.28 -3.39
CA ILE A 69 -4.18 10.55 -3.93
C ILE A 69 -4.38 12.06 -3.94
N GLU A 70 -4.79 12.62 -5.07
CA GLU A 70 -5.09 14.04 -5.22
C GLU A 70 -6.59 14.27 -5.43
N ASN A 71 -7.16 15.18 -4.64
CA ASN A 71 -8.51 15.67 -4.86
C ASN A 71 -8.52 16.74 -5.94
N THR A 72 -8.68 16.31 -7.18
CA THR A 72 -8.82 17.20 -8.35
C THR A 72 -10.22 17.81 -8.46
N THR A 73 -11.15 17.44 -7.56
CA THR A 73 -12.49 18.04 -7.54
C THR A 73 -12.43 19.44 -6.94
N GLY A 74 -13.36 20.31 -7.36
CA GLY A 74 -13.44 21.69 -6.87
C GLY A 74 -14.03 21.84 -5.46
N ALA A 75 -14.23 20.73 -4.74
CA ALA A 75 -14.86 20.70 -3.41
C ALA A 75 -14.11 19.74 -2.48
N PRO A 76 -14.15 19.96 -1.15
CA PRO A 76 -13.65 18.98 -0.20
C PRO A 76 -14.43 17.67 -0.31
N GLY A 77 -13.72 16.55 -0.18
CA GLY A 77 -14.30 15.21 -0.23
C GLY A 77 -13.85 14.38 0.96
N ARG A 78 -14.75 13.54 1.49
CA ARG A 78 -14.39 12.48 2.43
C ARG A 78 -13.85 11.30 1.65
N LEU A 79 -12.65 10.84 2.00
CA LEU A 79 -12.02 9.68 1.39
C LEU A 79 -12.32 8.44 2.23
N THR A 80 -12.75 7.37 1.58
CA THR A 80 -12.99 6.08 2.23
C THR A 80 -12.33 4.96 1.44
N PHE A 81 -11.71 3.99 2.10
CA PHE A 81 -11.24 2.77 1.44
C PHE A 81 -12.20 1.64 1.67
N THR A 82 -12.43 0.85 0.63
CA THR A 82 -13.05 -0.46 0.73
C THR A 82 -12.13 -1.46 0.06
N GLU A 83 -11.71 -2.46 0.81
CA GLU A 83 -10.92 -3.56 0.27
C GLU A 83 -11.84 -4.55 -0.46
N GLN A 84 -11.44 -4.94 -1.65
CA GLN A 84 -12.11 -5.89 -2.53
C GLN A 84 -11.12 -7.03 -2.73
N GLY A 85 -11.42 -8.16 -2.08
CA GLY A 85 -10.57 -9.33 -2.02
C GLY A 85 -11.14 -10.33 -1.03
N GLY A 86 -10.68 -11.58 -1.10
CA GLY A 86 -10.89 -12.55 -0.03
C GLY A 86 -9.72 -12.49 0.96
N PRO A 87 -9.90 -12.98 2.20
CA PRO A 87 -8.77 -13.14 3.12
C PRO A 87 -7.64 -13.88 2.43
N ALA A 88 -6.41 -13.35 2.53
CA ALA A 88 -5.26 -13.96 1.89
C ALA A 88 -5.07 -15.39 2.41
N THR A 89 -4.74 -16.33 1.53
CA THR A 89 -4.25 -17.66 1.95
C THR A 89 -2.73 -17.69 2.05
N PHE A 90 -2.06 -16.59 1.71
CA PHE A 90 -0.61 -16.46 1.77
C PHE A 90 -0.13 -16.73 3.19
N ALA A 91 0.81 -17.66 3.33
CA ALA A 91 1.34 -18.11 4.61
C ALA A 91 0.22 -18.46 5.60
N ASP A 92 -0.73 -19.30 5.18
CA ASP A 92 -1.90 -19.73 5.97
C ASP A 92 -2.81 -18.58 6.47
N GLY A 93 -2.69 -17.40 5.85
CA GLY A 93 -3.49 -16.21 6.16
C GLY A 93 -2.92 -15.32 7.25
N GLU A 94 -1.63 -15.44 7.55
CA GLU A 94 -0.96 -14.65 8.59
C GLU A 94 -0.44 -13.29 8.10
N LEU A 95 -0.59 -13.00 6.81
CA LEU A 95 -0.20 -11.73 6.22
C LEU A 95 -0.99 -10.58 6.84
N GLN A 96 -0.29 -9.57 7.37
CA GLN A 96 -0.87 -8.37 7.95
C GLN A 96 -0.70 -7.17 7.01
N VAL A 97 -1.63 -6.22 7.07
CA VAL A 97 -1.52 -4.92 6.42
C VAL A 97 -1.80 -3.80 7.41
N HIS A 98 -0.86 -2.86 7.48
CA HIS A 98 -0.97 -1.63 8.23
C HIS A 98 -1.03 -0.45 7.25
N ILE A 99 -2.00 0.44 7.44
CA ILE A 99 -2.18 1.62 6.61
C ILE A 99 -2.06 2.86 7.50
N GLU A 100 -1.14 3.75 7.14
CA GLU A 100 -0.95 5.03 7.82
C GLU A 100 -1.02 6.22 6.86
N ARG A 101 -1.31 7.39 7.43
CA ARG A 101 -1.19 8.69 6.78
C ARG A 101 -0.61 9.68 7.77
N ASP A 102 0.46 10.36 7.39
CA ASP A 102 1.07 11.44 8.21
C ASP A 102 1.40 11.00 9.66
N GLY A 103 1.75 9.72 9.86
CA GLY A 103 2.03 9.11 11.17
C GLY A 103 0.79 8.74 11.99
N GLN A 104 -0.40 8.90 11.43
CA GLN A 104 -1.65 8.40 12.00
C GLN A 104 -1.96 7.03 11.41
N GLU A 105 -2.10 6.03 12.27
CA GLU A 105 -2.65 4.72 11.90
C GLU A 105 -4.12 4.87 11.50
N LEU A 106 -4.45 4.36 10.31
CA LEU A 106 -5.80 4.35 9.75
C LEU A 106 -6.40 2.94 9.75
N TYR A 107 -5.55 1.92 9.66
CA TYR A 107 -5.92 0.52 9.73
C TYR A 107 -4.72 -0.34 10.13
N ASP A 108 -4.96 -1.38 10.93
CA ASP A 108 -4.01 -2.45 11.21
C ASP A 108 -4.80 -3.76 11.35
N GLY A 109 -4.45 -4.78 10.56
CA GLY A 109 -5.13 -6.06 10.61
C GLY A 109 -4.75 -7.00 9.47
N VAL A 110 -5.46 -8.13 9.40
CA VAL A 110 -5.18 -9.18 8.42
C VAL A 110 -5.43 -8.67 7.00
N PHE A 111 -4.54 -9.04 6.09
CA PHE A 111 -4.65 -8.73 4.66
C PHE A 111 -5.89 -9.41 4.06
N GLY A 112 -6.77 -8.65 3.42
CA GLY A 112 -8.02 -9.17 2.87
C GLY A 112 -9.20 -9.13 3.86
N ALA A 113 -9.00 -8.67 5.10
CA ALA A 113 -10.04 -8.57 6.12
C ALA A 113 -10.68 -7.18 6.24
N MET A 114 -10.16 -6.15 5.55
CA MET A 114 -10.78 -4.82 5.56
C MET A 114 -12.11 -4.84 4.79
N GLY A 115 -12.32 -5.79 3.88
CA GLY A 115 -13.49 -5.85 3.01
C GLY A 115 -14.85 -5.97 3.70
N ASP A 116 -14.88 -6.31 5.00
CA ASP A 116 -16.11 -6.35 5.79
C ASP A 116 -16.69 -4.94 6.08
N TYR A 117 -15.86 -3.88 5.99
CA TYR A 117 -16.28 -2.51 6.31
C TYR A 117 -15.60 -1.47 5.41
N THR A 118 -16.31 -0.39 5.11
CA THR A 118 -15.70 0.81 4.52
C THR A 118 -14.94 1.58 5.61
N GLN A 119 -13.64 1.76 5.43
CA GLN A 119 -12.78 2.47 6.37
C GLN A 119 -12.63 3.95 5.99
N ASP A 120 -12.89 4.84 6.94
CA ASP A 120 -12.74 6.29 6.77
C ASP A 120 -11.26 6.69 6.78
N MET A 121 -10.81 7.33 5.71
CA MET A 121 -9.42 7.81 5.52
C MET A 121 -9.28 9.31 5.83
N GLY A 122 -10.37 9.94 6.28
CA GLY A 122 -10.45 11.36 6.56
C GLY A 122 -10.80 12.21 5.34
N PHE A 123 -10.65 13.53 5.51
CA PHE A 123 -10.95 14.50 4.47
C PHE A 123 -9.74 14.80 3.59
N LEU A 124 -10.04 15.16 2.34
CA LEU A 124 -9.11 15.74 1.40
C LEU A 124 -9.72 17.01 0.80
N GLU A 125 -9.13 18.16 1.13
CA GLU A 125 -9.56 19.46 0.62
C GLU A 125 -9.39 19.57 -0.90
N ALA A 126 -10.15 20.47 -1.53
CA ALA A 126 -10.06 20.70 -2.98
C ALA A 126 -8.63 21.08 -3.40
N GLY A 127 -8.09 20.40 -4.41
CA GLY A 127 -6.74 20.60 -4.93
C GLY A 127 -5.62 20.16 -3.99
N GLN A 128 -5.92 19.41 -2.92
CA GLN A 128 -4.90 18.83 -2.04
C GLN A 128 -4.63 17.37 -2.36
N SER A 129 -3.43 16.91 -1.98
CA SER A 129 -3.04 15.50 -2.07
C SER A 129 -2.75 14.93 -0.68
N ALA A 130 -2.96 13.63 -0.52
CA ALA A 130 -2.59 12.87 0.66
C ALA A 130 -1.80 11.64 0.25
N THR A 131 -0.74 11.32 1.01
CA THR A 131 0.05 10.09 0.81
C THR A 131 -0.31 9.08 1.88
N PHE A 132 -0.67 7.88 1.45
CA PHE A 132 -0.97 6.74 2.31
C PHE A 132 0.15 5.72 2.18
N ALA A 133 0.65 5.22 3.30
CA ALA A 133 1.63 4.15 3.35
C ALA A 133 0.95 2.84 3.74
N PHE A 134 1.15 1.82 2.92
CA PHE A 134 0.69 0.45 3.09
C PHE A 134 1.90 -0.40 3.45
N THR A 135 1.99 -0.84 4.69
CA THR A 135 3.02 -1.74 5.18
C THR A 135 2.44 -3.13 5.28
N VAL A 136 2.94 -4.04 4.45
CA VAL A 136 2.64 -5.47 4.58
C VAL A 136 3.70 -6.10 5.46
N SER A 137 3.30 -6.98 6.38
CA SER A 137 4.24 -7.72 7.21
C SER A 137 3.84 -9.18 7.36
N LEU A 138 4.83 -10.04 7.62
CA LEU A 138 4.62 -11.43 7.96
C LEU A 138 5.23 -11.72 9.33
N PRO A 139 4.47 -12.31 10.29
CA PRO A 139 5.00 -12.67 11.60
C PRO A 139 6.22 -13.61 11.53
N ASP A 140 7.12 -13.54 12.51
CA ASP A 140 8.31 -14.39 12.58
C ASP A 140 8.00 -15.89 12.69
N ASP A 141 6.85 -16.25 13.27
CA ASP A 141 6.39 -17.62 13.46
C ASP A 141 5.57 -18.16 12.28
N ALA A 142 5.37 -17.35 11.24
CA ALA A 142 4.60 -17.74 10.07
C ALA A 142 5.31 -18.79 9.21
N PRO A 143 4.55 -19.63 8.47
CA PRO A 143 5.15 -20.61 7.57
C PRO A 143 5.89 -19.92 6.43
N PHE A 144 7.10 -20.41 6.14
CA PHE A 144 7.87 -19.95 4.99
C PHE A 144 7.16 -20.29 3.68
N VAL A 145 6.96 -19.27 2.83
CA VAL A 145 6.39 -19.41 1.50
C VAL A 145 7.47 -19.11 0.45
N PRO A 146 7.85 -20.07 -0.39
CA PRO A 146 8.80 -19.81 -1.46
C PRO A 146 8.25 -18.75 -2.43
N ALA A 147 9.10 -17.80 -2.83
CA ALA A 147 8.73 -16.70 -3.73
C ALA A 147 8.03 -17.19 -5.01
N GLY A 148 6.92 -16.54 -5.37
CA GLY A 148 6.15 -16.83 -6.58
C GLY A 148 5.28 -18.09 -6.53
N THR A 149 5.22 -18.80 -5.39
CA THR A 149 4.35 -19.98 -5.22
C THR A 149 2.94 -19.64 -4.76
N GLN A 150 2.80 -18.53 -4.03
CA GLN A 150 1.51 -17.98 -3.62
C GLN A 150 1.47 -16.49 -3.90
N THR A 151 0.26 -15.98 -4.13
CA THR A 151 -0.01 -14.57 -4.36
C THR A 151 -1.17 -14.14 -3.48
N ALA A 152 -0.98 -13.06 -2.71
CA ALA A 152 -2.07 -12.31 -2.10
C ALA A 152 -2.33 -11.06 -2.92
N GLU A 153 -3.60 -10.75 -3.15
CA GLU A 153 -4.02 -9.55 -3.88
C GLU A 153 -5.25 -8.94 -3.19
N ALA A 154 -5.19 -7.64 -2.98
CA ALA A 154 -6.29 -6.83 -2.45
C ALA A 154 -6.41 -5.56 -3.29
N SER A 155 -7.64 -5.21 -3.66
CA SER A 155 -7.93 -3.96 -4.35
C SER A 155 -8.64 -2.98 -3.41
N TYR A 156 -8.16 -1.76 -3.32
CA TYR A 156 -8.75 -0.70 -2.52
C TYR A 156 -9.46 0.27 -3.45
N ALA A 157 -10.78 0.34 -3.36
CA ALA A 157 -11.55 1.38 -4.03
C ALA A 157 -11.66 2.60 -3.13
N TRP A 158 -11.61 3.79 -3.70
CA TRP A 158 -11.89 5.01 -2.96
C TRP A 158 -12.94 5.89 -3.62
N LEU A 159 -13.77 6.50 -2.78
CA LEU A 159 -14.82 7.42 -3.17
C LEU A 159 -14.57 8.76 -2.49
N THR A 160 -14.99 9.84 -3.18
CA THR A 160 -15.17 11.15 -2.56
C THR A 160 -16.66 11.45 -2.52
N GLU A 161 -17.23 11.50 -1.32
CA GLU A 161 -18.58 12.02 -1.14
C GLU A 161 -18.52 13.54 -1.09
N SER A 162 -19.10 14.20 -2.09
CA SER A 162 -19.34 15.65 -2.05
C SER A 162 -20.52 15.93 -1.13
N GLN A 163 -20.38 16.87 -0.19
CA GLN A 163 -21.52 17.43 0.55
C GLN A 163 -22.34 18.38 -0.29
#